data_AF-A0A957XGI1-F1
#
_entry.id   AF-A0A957XGI1-F1
#
_cell.length_a   1.000
_cell.length_b   1.000
_cell.length_c   1.000
_cell.angle_alpha   90.00
_cell.angle_beta   90.00
_cell.angle_gamma   90.00
#
_symmetry.space_group_name_H-M   'P 1'
#
loop_
_entity.id
_entity.type
_entity.pdbx_description
1 polymer ?
#
loop_
_entity_poly.entity_id
_entity_poly.type
_entity_poly.pdbx_seq_one_letter_code
_entity_poly.pdbx_strand_id
1 'polypeptide(L)'
;MRRQLGRLVQREARADESLKLDFDTPEGARLLRVLRANLRAGRRYQPQPYPGQVTLFKTAVSLPSTTWGLGDIAQGGIELHAIPGHHMNVLRSPQVEVLAELLADCLAQPDNGKSLL
;
A
#
# COMPACT_ATOMS: atom_id res chain seq x y z
N MET A 1 -3.27 24.99 -2.32
CA MET A 1 -2.86 23.57 -2.21
C MET A 1 -3.96 22.54 -2.56
N ARG A 2 -4.89 22.85 -3.49
CA ARG A 2 -6.04 21.98 -3.86
C ARG A 2 -5.84 21.11 -5.12
N ARG A 3 -4.65 21.14 -5.74
CA ARG A 3 -4.42 20.61 -7.12
C ARG A 3 -3.59 19.31 -7.24
N GLN A 4 -3.12 18.72 -6.13
CA GLN A 4 -2.20 17.57 -6.20
C GLN A 4 -2.88 16.18 -6.13
N LEU A 5 -4.04 16.05 -5.48
CA LEU A 5 -4.69 14.74 -5.29
C LEU A 5 -5.30 14.16 -6.59
N GLY A 6 -5.79 15.02 -7.49
CA GLY A 6 -6.31 14.57 -8.78
C GLY A 6 -5.22 13.99 -9.70
N ARG A 7 -3.95 14.37 -9.51
CA ARG A 7 -2.85 13.94 -10.39
C ARG A 7 -2.29 12.57 -10.04
N LEU A 8 -2.36 12.14 -8.77
CA LEU A 8 -1.89 10.81 -8.37
C LEU A 8 -2.83 9.74 -8.91
N VAL A 9 -4.14 9.95 -8.73
CA VAL A 9 -5.18 9.10 -9.32
C VAL A 9 -5.13 9.13 -10.85
N GLN A 10 -4.94 10.31 -11.49
CA GLN A 10 -4.91 10.40 -12.95
C GLN A 10 -3.61 9.92 -13.63
N ARG A 11 -2.46 9.87 -12.93
CA ARG A 11 -1.23 9.32 -13.52
C ARG A 11 -1.25 7.79 -13.55
N GLU A 12 -1.83 7.16 -12.55
CA GLU A 12 -1.91 5.70 -12.47
C GLU A 12 -3.19 5.13 -13.11
N ALA A 13 -4.28 5.90 -13.17
CA ALA A 13 -5.51 5.51 -13.88
C ALA A 13 -5.35 5.49 -15.41
N ARG A 14 -4.30 6.11 -15.98
CA ARG A 14 -4.03 6.00 -17.43
C ARG A 14 -3.65 4.59 -17.87
N ALA A 15 -3.29 3.71 -16.94
CA ALA A 15 -2.89 2.33 -17.24
C ALA A 15 -4.02 1.31 -17.07
N ASP A 16 -5.16 1.68 -16.48
CA ASP A 16 -6.25 0.74 -16.19
C ASP A 16 -7.63 1.38 -16.44
N GLU A 17 -8.17 1.16 -17.65
CA GLU A 17 -9.50 1.60 -18.06
C GLU A 17 -10.64 0.97 -17.24
N SER A 18 -10.36 -0.05 -16.41
CA SER A 18 -11.37 -0.75 -15.61
C SER A 18 -11.82 0.03 -14.37
N LEU A 19 -11.08 1.08 -13.97
CA LEU A 19 -11.41 1.90 -12.80
C LEU A 19 -12.33 3.09 -13.17
N LYS A 20 -13.44 2.82 -13.86
CA LYS A 20 -14.49 3.82 -14.08
C LYS A 20 -15.32 3.99 -12.81
N LEU A 21 -14.79 4.72 -11.83
CA LEU A 21 -15.62 5.17 -10.71
C LEU A 21 -16.49 6.34 -11.17
N ASP A 22 -17.79 6.11 -11.20
CA ASP A 22 -18.77 7.18 -11.28
C ASP A 22 -19.03 7.74 -9.88
N PHE A 23 -18.58 8.98 -9.68
CA PHE A 23 -18.68 9.66 -8.40
C PHE A 23 -19.99 10.42 -8.19
N ASP A 24 -20.83 10.51 -9.22
CA ASP A 24 -22.11 11.22 -9.19
C ASP A 24 -23.25 10.33 -8.67
N THR A 25 -22.98 9.04 -8.44
CA THR A 25 -23.87 8.10 -7.76
C THR A 25 -23.80 8.22 -6.23
N PRO A 26 -24.85 7.83 -5.48
CA PRO A 26 -24.78 7.74 -4.02
C PRO A 26 -23.61 6.89 -3.50
N GLU A 27 -23.29 5.80 -4.19
CA GLU A 27 -22.17 4.90 -3.93
C GLU A 27 -20.83 5.62 -4.15
N GLY A 28 -20.68 6.32 -5.27
CA GLY A 28 -19.52 7.14 -5.59
C GLY A 28 -19.29 8.24 -4.55
N ALA A 29 -20.36 8.95 -4.16
CA ALA A 29 -20.31 9.95 -3.11
C ALA A 29 -19.89 9.34 -1.75
N ARG A 30 -20.35 8.12 -1.43
CA ARG A 30 -19.93 7.40 -0.22
C ARG A 30 -18.44 7.06 -0.25
N LEU A 31 -17.95 6.54 -1.37
CA LEU A 31 -16.52 6.22 -1.53
C LEU A 31 -15.65 7.48 -1.39
N LEU A 32 -16.07 8.61 -1.96
CA LEU A 32 -15.36 9.89 -1.77
C LEU A 32 -15.34 10.36 -0.32
N ARG A 33 -16.44 10.15 0.44
CA ARG A 33 -16.46 10.48 1.87
C ARG A 33 -15.45 9.64 2.65
N VAL A 34 -15.40 8.33 2.42
CA VAL A 34 -14.42 7.43 3.05
C VAL A 34 -12.99 7.81 2.66
N LEU A 35 -12.73 8.04 1.37
CA LEU A 35 -11.42 8.47 0.89
C LEU A 35 -10.95 9.76 1.59
N ARG A 36 -11.83 10.76 1.70
CA ARG A 36 -11.51 12.02 2.41
C ARG A 36 -11.21 11.80 3.89
N ALA A 37 -11.97 10.93 4.55
CA ALA A 37 -11.76 10.59 5.96
C ALA A 37 -10.39 9.91 6.16
N ASN A 38 -10.06 8.92 5.32
CA ASN A 38 -8.79 8.20 5.37
C ASN A 38 -7.60 9.14 5.10
N LEU A 39 -7.71 10.02 4.09
CA LEU A 39 -6.67 11.02 3.82
C LEU A 39 -6.47 12.00 4.99
N ARG A 40 -7.55 12.40 5.66
CA ARG A 40 -7.46 13.25 6.85
C ARG A 40 -6.81 12.52 8.02
N ALA A 41 -7.16 11.25 8.24
CA ALA A 41 -6.56 10.42 9.28
C ALA A 41 -5.06 10.23 9.02
N GLY A 42 -4.68 9.81 7.81
CA GLY A 42 -3.28 9.62 7.43
C GLY A 42 -2.42 10.88 7.57
N ARG A 43 -2.98 12.06 7.28
CA ARG A 43 -2.26 13.35 7.49
C ARG A 43 -2.03 13.72 8.95
N ARG A 44 -2.85 13.20 9.86
CA ARG A 44 -2.78 13.51 11.30
C ARG A 44 -2.04 12.43 12.08
N TYR A 45 -1.90 11.24 11.50
CA TYR A 45 -1.20 10.13 12.12
C TYR A 45 0.29 10.46 12.26
N GLN A 46 0.81 10.27 13.47
CA GLN A 46 2.23 10.40 13.79
C GLN A 46 2.75 9.00 14.12
N PRO A 47 3.45 8.34 13.17
CA PRO A 47 3.99 7.00 13.39
C PRO A 47 4.88 6.96 14.63
N GLN A 48 4.69 5.94 15.47
CA GLN A 48 5.59 5.64 16.57
C GLN A 48 6.57 4.55 16.12
N PRO A 49 7.78 4.47 16.71
CA PRO A 49 8.69 3.37 16.45
C PRO A 49 8.02 2.02 16.71
N TYR A 50 8.21 1.09 15.79
CA TYR A 50 7.74 -0.28 15.87
C TYR A 50 8.94 -1.20 16.13
N PRO A 51 9.01 -1.92 17.25
CA PRO A 51 10.18 -2.72 17.61
C PRO A 51 10.36 -3.95 16.71
N GLY A 52 9.29 -4.41 16.06
CA GLY A 52 9.32 -5.59 15.21
C GLY A 52 9.90 -5.32 13.82
N GLN A 53 10.09 -6.41 13.08
CA GLN A 53 10.37 -6.38 11.65
C GLN A 53 9.07 -6.18 10.88
N VAL A 54 9.14 -5.48 9.74
CA VAL A 54 8.00 -5.33 8.82
C VAL A 54 8.34 -5.95 7.47
N THR A 55 7.50 -6.86 7.01
CA THR A 55 7.53 -7.38 5.64
C THR A 55 6.75 -6.42 4.73
N LEU A 56 7.43 -5.88 3.71
CA LEU A 56 6.91 -4.92 2.76
C LEU A 56 6.82 -5.51 1.36
N PHE A 57 5.60 -5.73 0.89
CA PHE A 57 5.30 -6.07 -0.49
C PHE A 57 5.20 -4.81 -1.34
N LYS A 58 6.05 -4.69 -2.37
CA LYS A 58 6.20 -3.46 -3.14
C LYS A 58 6.20 -3.73 -4.64
N THR A 59 5.43 -2.95 -5.39
CA THR A 59 5.38 -3.10 -6.85
C THR A 59 6.66 -2.59 -7.52
N ALA A 60 7.18 -3.32 -8.49
CA ALA A 60 8.48 -3.12 -9.13
C ALA A 60 8.65 -1.74 -9.82
N VAL A 61 7.57 -1.05 -10.17
CA VAL A 61 7.60 0.29 -10.79
C VAL A 61 7.97 1.40 -9.78
N SER A 62 8.00 1.10 -8.48
CA SER A 62 8.40 2.05 -7.44
C SER A 62 9.93 2.01 -7.21
N LEU A 63 10.58 3.17 -7.13
CA LEU A 63 12.05 3.29 -6.93
C LEU A 63 12.54 2.33 -5.83
N PRO A 64 13.47 1.39 -6.10
CA PRO A 64 13.77 0.27 -5.22
C PRO A 64 14.08 0.66 -3.77
N SER A 65 14.81 1.76 -3.56
CA SER A 65 15.32 2.19 -2.26
C SER A 65 14.32 2.87 -1.32
N THR A 66 13.08 3.16 -1.76
CA THR A 66 12.12 3.88 -0.91
C THR A 66 11.28 2.92 -0.06
N THR A 67 11.49 2.86 1.25
CA THR A 67 10.62 2.09 2.18
C THR A 67 9.34 2.84 2.54
N TRP A 68 9.03 3.93 1.82
CA TRP A 68 7.87 4.82 2.06
C TRP A 68 7.78 5.33 3.50
N GLY A 69 8.92 5.52 4.16
CA GLY A 69 9.02 5.96 5.56
C GLY A 69 8.91 4.83 6.57
N LEU A 70 8.70 3.57 6.14
CA LEU A 70 8.65 2.42 7.04
C LEU A 70 10.03 2.05 7.61
N GLY A 71 11.10 2.30 6.85
CA GLY A 71 12.47 2.04 7.32
C GLY A 71 12.88 2.90 8.50
N ASP A 72 12.29 4.08 8.67
CA ASP A 72 12.57 4.98 9.78
C ASP A 72 11.84 4.57 11.07
N ILE A 73 10.79 3.75 10.96
CA ILE A 73 9.94 3.35 12.09
C ILE A 73 10.12 1.89 12.50
N ALA A 74 10.46 0.98 11.59
CA ALA A 74 10.61 -0.45 11.87
C ALA A 74 12.03 -0.75 12.40
N GLN A 75 12.17 -0.83 13.72
CA GLN A 75 13.46 -1.05 14.38
C GLN A 75 14.00 -2.47 14.16
N GLY A 76 13.11 -3.46 13.94
CA GLY A 76 13.51 -4.82 13.54
C GLY A 76 13.88 -4.94 12.07
N GLY A 77 13.91 -3.83 11.32
CA GLY A 77 14.24 -3.78 9.90
C GLY A 77 13.04 -4.00 8.98
N ILE A 78 13.33 -3.97 7.67
CA ILE A 78 12.37 -4.17 6.59
C ILE A 78 12.82 -5.37 5.75
N GLU A 79 11.94 -6.36 5.61
CA GLU A 79 12.05 -7.39 4.58
C GLU A 79 11.24 -6.95 3.37
N LEU A 80 11.85 -6.87 2.19
CA LEU A 80 11.20 -6.32 0.99
C LEU A 80 10.98 -7.40 -0.07
N HIS A 81 9.74 -7.53 -0.52
CA HIS A 81 9.34 -8.42 -1.59
C HIS A 81 8.81 -7.62 -2.79
N ALA A 82 9.43 -7.79 -3.96
CA ALA A 82 9.04 -7.09 -5.17
C ALA A 82 7.92 -7.84 -5.92
N ILE A 83 6.84 -7.15 -6.27
CA ILE A 83 5.72 -7.69 -7.03
C ILE A 83 5.68 -7.04 -8.42
N PRO A 84 5.51 -7.80 -9.51
CA PRO A 84 5.30 -7.22 -10.85
C PRO A 84 4.09 -6.27 -10.89
N GLY A 85 4.08 -5.33 -11.84
CA GLY A 85 2.96 -4.39 -12.01
C GLY A 85 3.10 -3.10 -11.20
N HIS A 86 1.95 -2.51 -10.85
CA HIS A 86 1.85 -1.19 -10.21
C HIS A 86 0.76 -1.14 -9.14
N HIS A 87 0.73 -0.07 -8.34
CA HIS A 87 -0.16 0.05 -7.19
C HIS A 87 -1.64 -0.26 -7.51
N MET A 88 -2.14 0.23 -8.65
CA MET A 88 -3.55 0.05 -9.04
C MET A 88 -3.94 -1.37 -9.50
N ASN A 89 -2.99 -2.25 -9.84
CA ASN A 89 -3.30 -3.60 -10.33
C ASN A 89 -2.71 -4.73 -9.49
N VAL A 90 -1.99 -4.42 -8.41
CA VAL A 90 -1.32 -5.43 -7.55
C VAL A 90 -2.28 -6.47 -6.96
N LEU A 91 -3.57 -6.11 -6.80
CA LEU A 91 -4.62 -7.01 -6.29
C LEU A 91 -5.44 -7.68 -7.42
N ARG A 92 -4.99 -7.60 -8.68
CA ARG A 92 -5.64 -8.23 -9.83
C ARG A 92 -4.72 -9.29 -10.43
N SER A 93 -5.27 -10.28 -11.12
CA SER A 93 -4.46 -11.24 -11.87
C SER A 93 -3.71 -10.56 -13.02
N PRO A 94 -2.47 -10.99 -13.30
CA PRO A 94 -1.76 -12.09 -12.63
C PRO A 94 -0.99 -11.68 -11.36
N GLN A 95 -0.92 -10.39 -11.02
CA GLN A 95 -0.07 -9.90 -9.90
C GLN A 95 -0.51 -10.45 -8.53
N VAL A 96 -1.81 -10.64 -8.34
CA VAL A 96 -2.37 -11.14 -7.09
C VAL A 96 -1.93 -12.56 -6.77
N GLU A 97 -1.59 -13.37 -7.78
CA GLU A 97 -1.10 -14.75 -7.60
C GLU A 97 0.29 -14.71 -6.94
N VAL A 98 1.19 -13.88 -7.46
CA VAL A 98 2.52 -13.65 -6.88
C VAL A 98 2.41 -13.07 -5.46
N LEU A 99 1.52 -12.11 -5.23
CA LEU A 99 1.28 -11.57 -3.89
C LEU A 99 0.81 -12.65 -2.92
N ALA A 100 -0.10 -13.51 -3.35
CA ALA A 100 -0.67 -14.56 -2.50
C ALA A 100 0.38 -15.62 -2.12
N GLU A 101 1.22 -16.05 -3.06
CA GLU A 101 2.33 -16.97 -2.81
C GLU A 101 3.31 -16.40 -1.78
N LEU A 102 3.80 -15.18 -2.01
CA LEU A 102 4.77 -14.55 -1.11
C LEU A 102 4.17 -14.30 0.29
N LEU A 103 2.89 -13.91 0.37
CA LEU A 103 2.20 -13.72 1.64
C LEU A 103 2.06 -15.05 2.39
N ALA A 104 1.71 -16.14 1.70
CA ALA A 104 1.58 -17.46 2.31
C ALA A 104 2.93 -17.94 2.88
N ASP A 105 4.02 -17.76 2.14
CA ASP A 105 5.36 -18.10 2.60
C ASP A 105 5.76 -17.31 3.85
N CYS A 106 5.47 -16.00 3.88
CA CYS A 106 5.75 -15.16 5.05
C CYS A 106 4.93 -15.59 6.28
N LEU A 107 3.66 -15.95 6.10
CA LEU A 107 2.79 -16.39 7.20
C LEU A 107 3.11 -17.81 7.71
N ALA A 108 3.72 -18.65 6.86
CA ALA A 108 4.15 -20.00 7.26
C ALA A 108 5.45 -19.98 8.06
N GLN A 109 6.23 -18.91 7.99
CA GLN A 109 7.43 -18.74 8.79
C GLN A 109 7.05 -18.52 10.27
N PRO A 110 7.76 -19.17 11.21
CA PRO A 110 7.57 -18.88 12.62
C PRO A 110 7.93 -17.43 12.90
N ASP A 111 7.19 -16.82 13.82
CA ASP A 111 7.37 -15.43 14.20
C ASP A 111 8.78 -15.24 14.80
N ASN A 112 9.70 -14.69 14.01
CA ASN A 112 11.09 -14.44 14.44
C ASN A 112 11.21 -13.19 15.32
N GLY A 113 10.09 -12.51 15.59
CA GLY A 113 10.01 -11.45 16.58
C GLY A 113 10.41 -11.99 17.94
N LYS A 114 11.52 -11.50 18.50
CA LYS A 114 11.84 -11.72 19.91
C LYS A 114 10.59 -11.36 20.72
N SER A 115 10.00 -12.39 21.33
CA SER A 115 8.85 -12.27 22.20
C SER A 115 9.06 -11.09 23.14
N LEU A 116 8.13 -10.13 23.13
CA LEU A 116 8.07 -9.05 24.10
C LEU A 116 7.56 -9.64 25.43
N LEU A 117 8.41 -10.44 26.08
CA LEU A 117 8.27 -10.87 27.47
C LEU A 117 9.59 -10.61 28.20
#